data_AF-A0A1V3WK22-F1
#
_entry.id   AF-A0A1V3WK22-F1
#
_cell.length_a   1.000
_cell.length_b   1.000
_cell.length_c   1.000
_cell.angle_alpha   90.00
_cell.angle_beta   90.00
_cell.angle_gamma   90.00
#
_symmetry.space_group_name_H-M   'P 1'
#
loop_
_entity.id
_entity.type
_entity.pdbx_description
1 polymer ?
#
loop_
_entity_poly.entity_id
_entity_poly.type
_entity_poly.pdbx_seq_one_letter_code
_entity_poly.pdbx_strand_id
1 'polypeptide(L)'
;MVRIHADAYDSVDFFSDESLLPNPYPYFDHLRSKSPVLRLPPHQVMAITGYPEGAAVYRDSGNFSSLVAVGGPFPPLPFEPRGDDIGEQIERHRHRMPMSNYLTTMDPPRHPGRGRCSVGCSPPSVSPVQRSRCGASPVSSSTNSSPPAAASSCPNMQSPSRSG
;
A
#
# COMPACT_ATOMS: atom_id res chain seq x y z
N MET A 1 -31.29 13.38 5.51
CA MET A 1 -29.93 12.88 5.81
C MET A 1 -30.11 11.52 6.46
N VAL A 2 -29.87 10.44 5.70
CA VAL A 2 -30.02 9.06 6.20
C VAL A 2 -28.85 8.77 7.14
N ARG A 3 -29.14 8.54 8.42
CA ARG A 3 -28.15 8.07 9.39
C ARG A 3 -28.21 6.55 9.41
N ILE A 4 -27.21 5.89 8.84
CA ILE A 4 -27.03 4.44 9.03
C ILE A 4 -26.52 4.22 10.46
N HIS A 5 -27.19 3.35 11.22
CA HIS A 5 -26.74 2.95 12.55
C HIS A 5 -25.59 1.95 12.44
N ALA A 6 -24.64 2.00 13.38
CA ALA A 6 -23.40 1.21 13.32
C ALA A 6 -23.64 -0.31 13.19
N ASP A 7 -24.71 -0.83 13.77
CA ASP A 7 -25.06 -2.26 13.73
C ASP A 7 -25.57 -2.72 12.35
N ALA A 8 -25.97 -1.79 11.48
CA ALA A 8 -26.44 -2.11 10.13
C ALA A 8 -25.29 -2.32 9.12
N TYR A 9 -24.06 -1.88 9.43
CA TYR A 9 -22.92 -1.95 8.51
C TYR A 9 -22.49 -3.38 8.15
N ASP A 10 -22.92 -4.39 8.91
CA ASP A 10 -22.57 -5.79 8.66
C ASP A 10 -23.34 -6.43 7.51
N SER A 11 -24.52 -5.89 7.20
CA SER A 11 -25.40 -6.36 6.13
C SER A 11 -25.39 -5.47 4.90
N VAL A 12 -24.69 -4.34 4.96
CA VAL A 12 -24.64 -3.36 3.86
C VAL A 12 -23.70 -3.84 2.76
N ASP A 13 -24.18 -3.81 1.52
CA ASP A 13 -23.35 -4.08 0.34
C ASP A 13 -22.65 -2.80 -0.12
N PHE A 14 -21.33 -2.74 0.09
CA PHE A 14 -20.50 -1.61 -0.31
C PHE A 14 -20.61 -1.24 -1.79
N PHE A 15 -20.87 -2.22 -2.68
CA PHE A 15 -20.87 -1.98 -4.12
C PHE A 15 -22.20 -1.44 -4.64
N SER A 16 -23.30 -1.65 -3.91
CA SER A 16 -24.66 -1.35 -4.39
C SER A 16 -25.37 -0.28 -3.56
N ASP A 17 -24.95 -0.07 -2.30
CA ASP A 17 -25.65 0.83 -1.38
C ASP A 17 -25.21 2.29 -1.56
N GLU A 18 -26.10 3.11 -2.10
CA GLU A 18 -25.90 4.54 -2.31
C GLU A 18 -25.78 5.33 -0.99
N SER A 19 -26.24 4.78 0.14
CA SER A 19 -26.19 5.46 1.43
C SER A 19 -24.77 5.70 1.95
N LEU A 20 -23.79 4.96 1.42
CA LEU A 20 -22.37 5.11 1.74
C LEU A 20 -21.68 6.20 0.92
N LEU A 21 -22.27 6.65 -0.19
CA LEU A 21 -21.67 7.66 -1.08
C LEU A 21 -21.38 9.00 -0.38
N PRO A 22 -22.27 9.55 0.48
CA PRO A 22 -22.02 10.82 1.13
C PRO A 22 -20.90 10.77 2.18
N ASN A 23 -20.74 9.65 2.89
CA ASN A 23 -19.73 9.48 3.92
C ASN A 23 -19.41 8.00 4.20
N PRO A 24 -18.39 7.42 3.54
CA PRO A 24 -18.01 6.02 3.71
C PRO A 24 -17.04 5.77 4.88
N TYR A 25 -16.48 6.83 5.50
CA TYR A 25 -15.47 6.67 6.54
C TYR A 25 -15.95 5.87 7.77
N PRO A 26 -17.18 6.11 8.31
CA PRO A 26 -17.69 5.33 9.45
C PRO A 26 -17.79 3.84 9.15
N TYR A 27 -18.12 3.47 7.91
CA TYR A 27 -18.16 2.08 7.48
C TYR A 27 -16.76 1.46 7.48
N PHE A 28 -15.75 2.14 6.94
CA PHE A 28 -14.37 1.64 6.98
C PHE A 28 -13.79 1.56 8.39
N ASP A 29 -14.16 2.48 9.28
CA ASP A 29 -13.75 2.44 10.69
C ASP A 29 -14.36 1.24 11.41
N HIS A 30 -15.64 0.95 11.14
CA HIS A 30 -16.32 -0.27 11.62
C HIS A 30 -15.61 -1.54 11.14
N LEU A 31 -15.32 -1.66 9.84
CA LEU A 31 -14.57 -2.80 9.31
C LEU A 31 -13.20 -2.96 9.98
N ARG A 32 -12.45 -1.86 10.11
CA ARG A 32 -11.11 -1.87 10.71
C ARG A 32 -11.13 -2.25 12.20
N SER A 33 -12.19 -1.86 12.92
CA SER A 33 -12.38 -2.25 14.32
C SER A 33 -12.53 -3.76 14.51
N LYS A 34 -13.03 -4.47 13.49
CA LYS A 34 -13.20 -5.92 13.50
C LYS A 34 -11.91 -6.63 13.11
N SER A 35 -11.35 -6.27 11.96
CA SER A 35 -10.11 -6.82 11.44
C SER A 35 -9.56 -5.93 10.33
N PRO A 36 -8.23 -5.71 10.24
CA PRO A 36 -7.63 -5.00 9.10
C PRO A 36 -7.82 -5.74 7.77
N VAL A 37 -8.05 -7.05 7.81
CA VAL A 37 -8.35 -7.91 6.66
C VAL A 37 -9.61 -8.69 6.95
N LEU A 38 -10.69 -8.38 6.25
CA LEU A 38 -11.99 -8.99 6.47
C LEU A 38 -12.58 -9.51 5.16
N ARG A 39 -13.16 -10.71 5.18
CA ARG A 39 -13.97 -11.21 4.07
C ARG A 39 -15.37 -10.62 4.16
N LEU A 40 -15.79 -9.92 3.12
CA LEU A 40 -17.13 -9.36 2.99
C LEU A 40 -18.06 -10.37 2.28
N PRO A 41 -19.11 -10.89 2.95
CA PRO A 41 -20.31 -11.36 2.27
C PRO A 41 -20.98 -10.13 1.62
N PRO A 42 -21.65 -10.24 0.45
CA PRO A 42 -22.03 -11.43 -0.29
C PRO A 42 -21.06 -11.84 -1.41
N HIS A 43 -20.19 -10.94 -1.86
CA HIS A 43 -19.34 -11.14 -3.05
C HIS A 43 -18.02 -11.88 -2.76
N GLN A 44 -17.83 -12.33 -1.51
CA GLN A 44 -16.62 -13.04 -1.06
C GLN A 44 -15.31 -12.25 -1.25
N VAL A 45 -15.41 -10.92 -1.34
CA VAL A 45 -14.26 -10.03 -1.51
C VAL A 45 -13.50 -9.90 -0.20
N MET A 46 -12.17 -9.82 -0.28
CA MET A 46 -11.32 -9.49 0.85
C MET A 46 -11.15 -7.97 0.93
N ALA A 47 -11.76 -7.34 1.94
CA ALA A 47 -11.56 -5.93 2.25
C ALA A 47 -10.30 -5.76 3.11
N ILE A 48 -9.36 -4.97 2.60
CA ILE A 48 -8.12 -4.62 3.29
C ILE A 48 -8.22 -3.14 3.67
N THR A 49 -8.44 -2.88 4.96
CA THR A 49 -8.60 -1.52 5.51
C THR A 49 -7.38 -1.05 6.30
N GLY A 50 -6.47 -1.98 6.62
CA GLY A 50 -5.19 -1.72 7.25
C GLY A 50 -4.13 -1.23 6.26
N TYR A 51 -3.37 -0.22 6.66
CA TYR A 51 -2.29 0.33 5.86
C TYR A 51 -1.13 -0.66 5.62
N PRO A 52 -0.55 -1.32 6.64
CA PRO A 52 0.60 -2.20 6.41
C PRO A 52 0.23 -3.43 5.57
N GLU A 53 -0.98 -3.96 5.73
CA GLU A 53 -1.50 -5.08 4.94
C GLU A 53 -1.74 -4.66 3.48
N GLY A 54 -2.37 -3.50 3.26
CA GLY A 54 -2.59 -2.97 1.91
C GLY A 54 -1.26 -2.70 1.20
N ALA A 55 -0.29 -2.11 1.89
CA ALA A 55 1.05 -1.87 1.34
C ALA A 55 1.83 -3.16 1.06
N ALA A 56 1.57 -4.26 1.80
CA ALA A 56 2.15 -5.57 1.50
C ALA A 56 1.57 -6.15 0.21
N VAL A 57 0.24 -6.15 0.06
CA VAL A 57 -0.45 -6.66 -1.13
C VAL A 57 -0.04 -5.89 -2.39
N TYR A 58 0.03 -4.55 -2.33
CA TYR A 58 0.47 -3.75 -3.48
C TYR A 58 1.92 -4.00 -3.92
N ARG A 59 2.77 -4.55 -3.05
CA ARG A 59 4.16 -4.87 -3.40
C ARG A 59 4.33 -6.27 -3.95
N ASP A 60 3.36 -7.15 -3.73
CA ASP A 60 3.41 -8.56 -4.13
C ASP A 60 2.65 -8.79 -5.45
N SER A 61 3.30 -8.44 -6.56
CA SER A 61 2.77 -8.69 -7.90
C SER A 61 2.89 -10.15 -8.36
N GLY A 62 3.48 -11.03 -7.53
CA GLY A 62 3.61 -12.45 -7.85
C GLY A 62 2.35 -13.22 -7.45
N ASN A 63 1.81 -12.91 -6.27
CA ASN A 63 0.61 -13.57 -5.75
C ASN A 63 -0.68 -12.81 -6.07
N PHE A 64 -0.62 -11.48 -6.23
CA PHE A 64 -1.79 -10.66 -6.53
C PHE A 64 -1.71 -10.04 -7.93
N SER A 65 -2.55 -10.54 -8.83
CA SER A 65 -2.71 -9.98 -10.17
C SER A 65 -3.55 -8.70 -10.16
N SER A 66 -3.14 -7.72 -10.96
CA SER A 66 -3.85 -6.46 -11.18
C SER A 66 -4.96 -6.57 -12.23
N LEU A 67 -5.29 -7.78 -12.71
CA LEU A 67 -6.31 -8.02 -13.75
C LEU A 67 -7.65 -7.33 -13.45
N VAL A 68 -8.10 -7.40 -12.20
CA VAL A 68 -9.39 -6.88 -11.73
C VAL A 68 -9.27 -5.50 -11.07
N ALA A 69 -8.16 -4.78 -11.25
CA ALA A 69 -7.90 -3.52 -10.55
C ALA A 69 -8.98 -2.45 -10.75
N VAL A 70 -9.67 -2.45 -11.90
CA VAL A 70 -10.68 -1.43 -12.21
C VAL A 70 -12.09 -1.85 -11.79
N GLY A 71 -12.45 -3.12 -12.00
CA GLY A 71 -13.81 -3.62 -11.76
C GLY A 71 -14.01 -4.28 -10.39
N GLY A 72 -12.92 -4.67 -9.72
CA GLY A 72 -13.00 -5.51 -8.53
C GLY A 72 -13.81 -6.78 -8.82
N PRO A 73 -14.93 -7.04 -8.11
CA PRO A 73 -15.78 -8.20 -8.35
C PRO A 73 -16.71 -8.09 -9.57
N PHE A 74 -16.83 -6.91 -10.19
CA PHE A 74 -17.74 -6.67 -11.31
C PHE A 74 -17.00 -6.15 -12.54
N PRO A 75 -17.05 -6.82 -13.70
CA PRO A 75 -17.79 -8.06 -14.03
C PRO A 75 -17.17 -9.34 -13.43
N PRO A 76 -17.93 -10.45 -13.33
CA PRO A 76 -17.39 -11.72 -12.87
C PRO A 76 -16.28 -12.25 -13.78
N LEU A 77 -15.43 -13.12 -13.24
CA LEU A 77 -14.37 -13.74 -14.02
C LEU A 77 -14.93 -14.55 -15.21
N PRO A 78 -14.28 -14.49 -16.39
CA PRO A 78 -14.73 -15.20 -17.59
C PRO A 78 -14.45 -16.71 -17.56
N PHE A 79 -13.96 -17.23 -16.43
CA PHE A 79 -13.67 -18.64 -16.18
C PHE A 79 -13.96 -18.97 -14.70
N GLU A 80 -14.16 -20.26 -14.41
CA GLU A 80 -14.29 -20.77 -13.05
C GLU A 80 -12.88 -21.10 -12.52
N PRO A 81 -12.38 -20.43 -11.48
CA PRO A 81 -11.05 -20.68 -10.95
C PRO A 81 -10.95 -22.10 -10.39
N ARG A 82 -9.93 -22.85 -10.81
CA ARG A 82 -9.68 -24.23 -10.39
C ARG A 82 -8.22 -24.42 -10.01
N GLY A 83 -7.98 -25.06 -8.86
CA GLY A 83 -6.66 -25.26 -8.31
C GLY A 83 -6.14 -24.06 -7.52
N ASP A 84 -4.91 -24.19 -7.02
CA ASP A 84 -4.29 -23.18 -6.16
C ASP A 84 -3.61 -22.05 -6.97
N ASP A 85 -3.27 -22.32 -8.24
CA ASP A 85 -2.70 -21.35 -9.18
C ASP A 85 -3.62 -21.19 -10.41
N ILE A 86 -4.09 -19.97 -10.62
CA ILE A 86 -4.97 -19.58 -11.73
C ILE A 86 -4.27 -18.70 -12.77
N GLY A 87 -2.95 -18.52 -12.70
CA GLY A 87 -2.17 -17.64 -13.57
C GLY A 87 -2.33 -17.96 -15.06
N GLU A 88 -2.32 -19.24 -15.44
CA GLU A 88 -2.55 -19.63 -16.83
C GLU A 88 -3.99 -19.36 -17.29
N GLN A 89 -4.98 -19.53 -16.41
CA GLN A 89 -6.38 -19.28 -16.72
C GLN A 89 -6.63 -17.78 -16.93
N ILE A 90 -5.97 -16.95 -16.11
CA ILE A 90 -5.92 -15.51 -16.24
C ILE A 90 -5.34 -15.13 -17.60
N GLU A 91 -4.15 -15.62 -17.97
CA GLU A 91 -3.49 -15.17 -19.20
C GLU A 91 -4.28 -15.56 -20.46
N ARG A 92 -4.88 -16.77 -20.47
CA ARG A 92 -5.75 -17.21 -21.58
C ARG A 92 -6.97 -16.31 -21.78
N HIS A 93 -7.54 -15.76 -20.71
CA HIS A 93 -8.78 -14.96 -20.77
C HIS A 93 -8.57 -13.46 -20.56
N ARG A 94 -7.32 -13.01 -20.40
CA ARG A 94 -6.96 -11.62 -20.07
C ARG A 94 -7.57 -10.62 -21.05
N HIS A 95 -7.55 -10.96 -22.34
CA HIS A 95 -8.10 -10.15 -23.43
C HIS A 95 -9.62 -9.91 -23.35
N ARG A 96 -10.34 -10.69 -22.52
CA ARG A 96 -11.80 -10.54 -22.31
C ARG A 96 -12.13 -9.59 -21.16
N MET A 97 -11.15 -9.24 -20.34
CA MET A 97 -11.39 -8.37 -19.18
C MET A 97 -11.50 -6.91 -19.61
N PRO A 98 -12.35 -6.11 -18.93
CA PRO A 98 -12.46 -4.70 -19.22
C PRO A 98 -11.11 -4.01 -19.11
N MET A 99 -10.78 -3.16 -20.07
CA MET A 99 -9.55 -2.36 -20.03
C MET A 99 -8.25 -3.19 -19.90
N SER A 100 -8.24 -4.46 -20.35
CA SER A 100 -7.07 -5.36 -20.30
C SER A 100 -5.80 -4.84 -21.00
N ASN A 101 -5.94 -3.80 -21.81
CA ASN A 101 -4.87 -3.17 -22.57
C ASN A 101 -4.30 -1.93 -21.86
N TYR A 102 -4.84 -1.54 -20.70
CA TYR A 102 -4.35 -0.41 -19.91
C TYR A 102 -3.35 -0.89 -18.87
N LEU A 103 -2.34 -0.04 -18.63
CA LEU A 103 -1.25 -0.31 -17.70
C LEU A 103 -1.74 -0.75 -16.31
N THR A 104 -2.85 -0.17 -15.83
CA THR A 104 -3.47 -0.47 -14.53
C THR A 104 -3.96 -1.91 -14.38
N THR A 105 -4.15 -2.64 -15.48
CA THR A 105 -4.59 -4.04 -15.49
C THR A 105 -3.51 -5.03 -15.94
N MET A 106 -2.30 -4.54 -16.17
CA MET A 106 -1.17 -5.36 -16.62
C MET A 106 -0.33 -5.84 -15.43
N ASP A 107 0.08 -7.11 -15.49
CA ASP A 107 1.04 -7.70 -14.57
C ASP A 107 2.43 -7.78 -15.23
N PRO A 108 3.51 -7.93 -14.44
CA PRO A 108 4.81 -8.31 -14.99
C PRO A 108 4.69 -9.60 -15.83
N PRO A 109 5.42 -9.71 -16.96
CA PRO A 109 6.42 -8.79 -17.49
C PRO A 109 5.85 -7.64 -18.36
N ARG A 110 4.55 -7.64 -18.68
CA ARG A 110 3.92 -6.61 -19.53
C ARG A 110 3.90 -5.25 -18.84
N HIS A 111 3.70 -5.23 -17.53
CA HIS A 111 4.00 -4.11 -16.67
C HIS A 111 5.41 -4.30 -16.09
N PRO A 112 6.46 -3.64 -16.62
CA PRO A 112 7.74 -3.66 -15.93
C PRO A 112 7.55 -3.06 -14.54
N GLY A 113 7.96 -3.79 -13.49
CA GLY A 113 7.83 -3.32 -12.11
C GLY A 113 8.58 -1.99 -11.87
N ARG A 114 8.58 -1.53 -10.61
CA ARG A 114 9.14 -0.24 -10.11
C ARG A 114 10.51 0.20 -10.66
N GLY A 115 11.29 -0.68 -11.30
CA GLY A 115 12.63 -0.39 -11.81
C GLY A 115 12.77 -0.28 -13.33
N ARG A 116 11.71 -0.40 -14.16
CA ARG A 116 11.92 -0.37 -15.62
C ARG A 116 10.79 0.27 -16.45
N CYS A 117 10.45 1.52 -16.15
CA CYS A 117 10.02 2.42 -17.23
C CYS A 117 11.18 2.50 -18.24
N SER A 118 11.08 1.78 -19.35
CA SER A 118 12.17 1.65 -20.34
C SER A 118 12.41 2.94 -21.15
N VAL A 119 11.92 4.09 -20.68
CA VAL A 119 12.15 5.41 -21.28
C VAL A 119 12.52 6.38 -20.15
N GLY A 120 13.83 6.61 -20.00
CA GLY A 120 14.40 7.95 -19.86
C GLY A 120 14.03 8.85 -18.68
N CYS A 121 13.27 8.40 -17.67
CA CYS A 121 13.10 9.19 -16.45
C CYS A 121 14.29 8.96 -15.50
N SER A 122 15.46 9.45 -15.90
CA SER A 122 16.53 9.71 -14.94
C SER A 122 16.02 10.75 -13.92
N PRO A 123 16.18 10.52 -12.61
CA PRO A 123 15.91 11.59 -11.64
C PRO A 123 16.80 12.80 -11.99
N PRO A 124 16.32 14.05 -11.81
CA PRO A 124 17.17 15.22 -12.00
C PRO A 124 18.40 15.03 -11.11
N SER A 125 19.58 15.16 -11.70
CA SER A 125 20.87 15.01 -11.03
C SER A 125 20.89 15.83 -9.73
N VAL A 126 20.79 15.16 -8.59
CA VAL A 126 20.94 15.80 -7.28
C VAL A 126 22.40 16.23 -7.18
N SER A 127 22.63 17.53 -6.99
CA SER A 127 23.96 18.10 -6.94
C SER A 127 24.78 17.51 -5.76
N PRO A 128 26.12 17.45 -5.86
CA PRO A 128 26.97 16.83 -4.83
C PRO A 128 26.82 17.46 -3.43
N VAL A 129 26.29 18.68 -3.34
CA VAL A 129 26.13 19.46 -2.11
C VAL A 129 25.10 18.85 -1.14
N GLN A 130 24.10 18.11 -1.62
CA GLN A 130 23.09 17.51 -0.73
C GLN A 130 23.46 16.12 -0.21
N ARG A 131 24.50 15.48 -0.76
CA ARG A 131 24.94 14.14 -0.33
C ARG A 131 25.70 14.16 1.00
N SER A 132 26.21 15.31 1.43
CA SER A 132 26.97 15.48 2.68
C SER A 132 26.11 15.80 3.92
N ARG A 133 24.80 16.09 3.77
CA ARG A 133 23.92 16.43 4.91
C ARG A 133 23.12 15.26 5.48
N CYS A 134 23.05 14.13 4.79
CA CYS A 134 22.45 12.91 5.31
C CYS A 134 23.57 11.90 5.60
N GLY A 135 24.40 12.20 6.59
CA GLY A 135 25.37 11.26 7.13
C GLY A 135 24.62 10.10 7.78
N ALA A 136 24.80 8.91 7.20
CA ALA A 136 24.38 7.64 7.76
C ALA A 136 25.04 7.43 9.14
N SER A 137 24.24 7.23 10.17
CA SER A 137 24.71 6.57 11.39
C SER A 137 24.86 5.08 11.12
N PRO A 138 26.03 4.45 11.31
CA PRO A 138 26.15 3.01 11.25
C PRO A 138 25.54 2.42 12.52
N VAL A 139 24.54 1.56 12.36
CA VAL A 139 24.03 0.69 13.42
C VAL A 139 25.02 -0.45 13.57
N SER A 140 25.87 -0.41 14.60
CA SER A 140 26.65 -1.57 15.05
C SER A 140 26.08 -2.12 16.36
N SER A 141 25.94 -3.43 16.36
CA SER A 141 25.40 -4.34 17.38
C SER A 141 25.92 -4.11 18.80
N SER A 142 25.00 -3.95 19.76
CA SER A 142 25.29 -3.93 21.19
C SER A 142 25.37 -5.36 21.77
N THR A 143 26.56 -5.76 22.21
CA THR A 143 26.74 -6.81 23.22
C THR A 143 27.44 -6.22 24.44
N ASN A 144 26.67 -6.14 25.52
CA ASN A 144 27.01 -6.19 26.95
C ASN A 144 28.04 -5.25 27.63
N SER A 145 27.57 -4.78 28.80
CA SER A 145 28.30 -4.45 30.04
C SER A 145 28.68 -2.99 30.30
N SER A 146 27.98 -2.36 31.25
CA SER A 146 28.38 -1.15 31.99
C SER A 146 29.28 -1.51 33.19
N PRO A 147 29.83 -0.54 33.98
CA PRO A 147 30.71 0.60 33.68
C PRO A 147 31.98 0.55 34.61
N PRO A 148 32.88 1.57 34.73
CA PRO A 148 32.63 2.78 35.56
C PRO A 148 33.31 4.11 35.14
N ALA A 149 32.72 5.21 35.65
CA ALA A 149 33.24 6.53 36.06
C ALA A 149 34.57 7.11 35.50
N ALA A 150 34.52 8.32 34.95
CA ALA A 150 35.26 9.51 35.45
C ALA A 150 35.02 10.76 34.57
N ALA A 151 35.15 11.92 35.22
CA ALA A 151 34.83 13.28 34.80
C ALA A 151 35.62 13.86 33.61
N SER A 152 35.06 14.86 32.91
CA SER A 152 35.51 16.27 32.99
C SER A 152 35.03 17.14 31.80
N SER A 153 34.53 18.33 32.17
CA SER A 153 34.48 19.58 31.41
C SER A 153 33.78 19.66 30.05
N CYS A 154 32.56 20.21 30.06
CA CYS A 154 31.97 20.92 28.93
C CYS A 154 32.49 22.38 28.89
N PRO A 155 33.05 22.90 27.79
CA PRO A 155 33.22 24.33 27.60
C PRO A 155 31.97 24.96 26.97
N ASN A 156 31.66 26.12 27.51
CA ASN A 156 30.53 27.03 27.30
C ASN A 156 30.42 27.53 25.84
N MET A 157 29.24 27.45 25.22
CA MET A 157 28.94 28.13 23.94
C MET A 157 28.64 29.61 24.20
N GLN A 158 29.52 30.49 23.75
CA GLN A 158 29.22 31.92 23.60
C GLN A 158 28.55 32.17 22.25
N SER A 159 27.32 32.69 22.30
CA SER A 159 26.56 33.21 21.16
C SER A 159 27.21 34.49 20.61
N PRO A 160 27.39 34.65 19.28
CA PRO A 160 27.88 35.90 18.73
C PRO A 160 26.75 36.94 18.61
N SER A 161 27.04 38.13 19.13
CA SER A 161 26.28 39.37 18.97
C SER A 161 26.23 39.82 17.51
N ARG A 162 25.05 40.26 17.08
CA ARG A 162 24.74 40.84 15.78
C ARG A 162 25.15 42.32 15.77
N SER A 163 25.99 42.73 14.83
CA SER A 163 26.34 44.13 14.56
C SER A 163 26.29 44.39 13.06
N GLY A 164 25.63 45.48 12.65
CA GLY A 164 25.52 45.95 11.28
C GLY A 164 24.08 46.11 10.83
#